data_AF-A0A1J3CE54-F1
#
_entry.id   AF-A0A1J3CE54-F1
#
_cell.length_a   1.000
_cell.length_b   1.000
_cell.length_c   1.000
_cell.angle_alpha   90.00
_cell.angle_beta   90.00
_cell.angle_gamma   90.00
#
_symmetry.space_group_name_H-M   'P 1'
#
loop_
_entity.id
_entity.type
_entity.pdbx_description
1 polymer ?
#
loop_
_entity_poly.entity_id
_entity_poly.type
_entity_poly.pdbx_seq_one_letter_code
_entity_poly.pdbx_strand_id
1 'polypeptide(L)'
;VTAPQASGDDSSLGSISFALIVLKTLAEVQKNFVDPYVLLCILQRLSRDLGLVVGAHPRQSQRTDSDSAVTSSRQTADVGAVISNIKAVLELIDERVMLSADCKRPVTQILNTLLSEKGTDSSVLLCVLDMVKRWAGDDFRKLGSSGAFLTQKDIVSFLQKLSQVDKQHFSSVAVEEWDKAYLQLLYGLCADSTKYPLALRQEISLKVERHSMLGLRARDPE
;
A
#
# COMPACT_ATOMS: atom_id res chain seq x y z
N VAL A 1 -18.79 -44.49 -4.92
CA VAL A 1 -19.46 -43.19 -4.65
C VAL A 1 -18.37 -42.18 -4.38
N THR A 2 -18.05 -41.36 -5.39
CA THR A 2 -17.06 -40.28 -5.32
C THR A 2 -17.77 -39.03 -4.82
N ALA A 3 -17.35 -38.50 -3.67
CA ALA A 3 -17.87 -37.24 -3.14
C ALA A 3 -17.46 -36.07 -4.05
N PRO A 4 -18.36 -35.12 -4.35
CA PRO A 4 -17.97 -33.91 -5.06
C PRO A 4 -17.14 -33.04 -4.11
N GLN A 5 -15.88 -32.80 -4.47
CA GLN A 5 -15.07 -31.79 -3.79
C GLN A 5 -15.64 -30.42 -4.16
N ALA A 6 -16.36 -29.80 -3.24
CA ALA A 6 -16.64 -28.38 -3.31
C ALA A 6 -15.32 -27.63 -3.12
N SER A 7 -14.89 -26.89 -4.14
CA SER A 7 -13.78 -25.94 -4.09
C SER A 7 -14.10 -24.86 -3.07
N GLY A 8 -13.51 -24.97 -1.87
CA GLY A 8 -13.79 -24.11 -0.72
C GLY A 8 -13.26 -22.67 -0.80
N ASP A 9 -12.50 -22.32 -1.84
CA ASP A 9 -11.79 -21.04 -1.90
C ASP A 9 -12.69 -19.84 -2.24
N ASP A 10 -13.70 -20.02 -3.11
CA ASP A 10 -14.61 -18.95 -3.59
C ASP A 10 -15.45 -18.33 -2.46
N SER A 11 -15.80 -19.13 -1.44
CA SER A 11 -16.57 -18.66 -0.29
C SER A 11 -15.80 -17.68 0.58
N SER A 12 -14.46 -17.75 0.56
CA SER A 12 -13.62 -17.09 1.53
C SER A 12 -13.30 -15.64 1.16
N LEU A 13 -13.07 -15.35 -0.13
CA LEU A 13 -12.85 -13.99 -0.62
C LEU A 13 -14.13 -13.14 -0.54
N GLY A 14 -15.28 -13.71 -0.94
CA GLY A 14 -16.57 -13.04 -0.79
C GLY A 14 -16.91 -12.72 0.67
N SER A 15 -16.55 -13.61 1.59
CA SER A 15 -16.70 -13.38 3.03
C SER A 15 -15.81 -12.24 3.54
N ILE A 16 -14.57 -12.13 3.04
CA ILE A 16 -13.65 -11.02 3.41
C ILE A 16 -14.16 -9.69 2.86
N SER A 17 -14.60 -9.65 1.59
CA SER A 17 -15.17 -8.44 0.99
C SER A 17 -16.36 -7.93 1.81
N PHE A 18 -17.29 -8.82 2.16
CA PHE A 18 -18.42 -8.47 3.00
C PHE A 18 -17.99 -7.99 4.39
N ALA A 19 -17.07 -8.70 5.04
CA ALA A 19 -16.55 -8.29 6.35
C ALA A 19 -15.91 -6.89 6.30
N LEU A 20 -15.10 -6.59 5.28
CA LEU A 20 -14.49 -5.27 5.10
C LEU A 20 -15.52 -4.16 4.90
N ILE A 21 -16.59 -4.42 4.15
CA ILE A 21 -17.71 -3.47 3.99
C ILE A 21 -18.38 -3.19 5.34
N VAL A 22 -18.66 -4.24 6.12
CA VAL A 22 -19.25 -4.10 7.46
C VAL A 22 -18.30 -3.33 8.39
N LEU A 23 -17.02 -3.68 8.42
CA LEU A 23 -16.02 -2.99 9.24
C LEU A 23 -15.87 -1.52 8.86
N LYS A 24 -15.88 -1.19 7.55
CA LYS A 24 -15.83 0.18 7.05
C LYS A 24 -17.04 0.98 7.49
N THR A 25 -18.24 0.42 7.31
CA THR A 25 -19.49 1.05 7.72
C THR A 25 -19.53 1.29 9.24
N LEU A 26 -19.06 0.33 10.03
CA LEU A 26 -19.00 0.48 11.49
C LEU A 26 -17.95 1.51 11.93
N ALA A 27 -16.81 1.59 11.25
CA ALA A 27 -15.76 2.57 11.53
C ALA A 27 -16.19 4.02 11.23
N GLU A 28 -17.11 4.23 10.28
CA GLU A 28 -17.73 5.55 10.01
C GLU A 28 -18.59 6.02 11.18
N VAL A 29 -19.31 5.10 11.84
CA VAL A 29 -20.18 5.41 12.99
C VAL A 29 -19.37 5.53 14.28
N GLN A 30 -18.40 4.63 14.49
CA GLN A 30 -17.54 4.62 15.67
C GLN A 30 -16.10 4.31 15.27
N LYS A 31 -15.29 5.36 15.27
CA LYS A 31 -13.86 5.31 14.89
C LYS A 31 -13.11 4.15 15.57
N ASN A 32 -13.22 3.98 16.88
CA ASN A 32 -12.46 2.97 17.63
C ASN A 32 -13.15 1.60 17.74
N PHE A 33 -14.14 1.29 16.90
CA PHE A 33 -14.88 0.04 16.99
C PHE A 33 -14.03 -1.19 16.60
N VAL A 34 -13.14 -1.04 15.62
CA VAL A 34 -12.38 -2.15 15.06
C VAL A 34 -11.02 -2.24 15.73
N ASP A 35 -10.72 -3.43 16.28
CA ASP A 35 -9.40 -3.74 16.83
C ASP A 35 -8.33 -3.72 15.70
N PRO A 36 -7.24 -2.94 15.84
CA PRO A 36 -6.13 -2.92 14.88
C PRO A 36 -5.53 -4.30 14.58
N TYR A 37 -5.58 -5.23 15.54
CA TYR A 37 -5.09 -6.60 15.34
C TYR A 37 -5.92 -7.37 14.32
N VAL A 38 -7.25 -7.19 14.32
CA VAL A 38 -8.14 -7.81 13.33
C VAL A 38 -7.81 -7.31 11.93
N LEU A 39 -7.60 -6.00 11.77
CA LEU A 39 -7.19 -5.41 10.50
C LEU A 39 -5.83 -5.92 10.04
N LEU A 40 -4.86 -6.05 10.95
CA LEU A 40 -3.56 -6.64 10.66
C LEU A 40 -3.68 -8.08 10.14
N CYS A 41 -4.51 -8.92 10.78
CA CYS A 41 -4.74 -10.29 10.33
C CYS A 41 -5.36 -10.35 8.93
N ILE A 42 -6.34 -9.46 8.64
CA ILE A 42 -6.95 -9.37 7.31
C ILE A 42 -5.91 -8.92 6.28
N LEU A 43 -5.12 -7.89 6.58
CA LEU A 43 -4.06 -7.41 5.70
C LEU A 43 -3.00 -8.50 5.43
N GLN A 44 -2.55 -9.23 6.45
CA GLN A 44 -1.60 -10.34 6.29
C GLN A 44 -2.13 -11.43 5.35
N ARG A 45 -3.42 -11.78 5.51
CA ARG A 45 -4.07 -12.74 4.64
C ARG A 45 -4.12 -12.23 3.20
N LEU A 46 -4.64 -11.03 3.00
CA LEU A 46 -4.78 -10.45 1.66
C LEU A 46 -3.43 -10.21 0.98
N SER A 47 -2.39 -9.79 1.71
CA SER A 47 -1.05 -9.63 1.13
C SER A 47 -0.47 -10.95 0.64
N ARG A 48 -0.75 -12.05 1.35
CA ARG A 48 -0.34 -13.39 0.91
C ARG A 48 -1.13 -13.81 -0.34
N ASP A 49 -2.43 -13.57 -0.34
CA ASP A 49 -3.31 -13.92 -1.45
C ASP A 49 -2.93 -13.13 -2.72
N LEU A 50 -2.55 -11.85 -2.59
CA LEU A 50 -2.01 -11.05 -3.70
C LEU A 50 -0.68 -11.62 -4.22
N GLY A 51 0.25 -12.00 -3.35
CA GLY A 51 1.53 -12.58 -3.79
C GLY A 51 1.37 -13.90 -4.56
N LEU A 52 0.33 -14.70 -4.23
CA LEU A 52 -0.01 -15.91 -4.99
C LEU A 52 -0.52 -15.56 -6.40
N VAL A 53 -1.35 -14.53 -6.52
CA VAL A 53 -1.87 -14.04 -7.80
C VAL A 53 -0.75 -13.48 -8.68
N VAL A 54 0.10 -12.62 -8.12
CA VAL A 54 1.21 -11.97 -8.82
C VAL A 54 2.26 -13.01 -9.24
N GLY A 55 2.56 -13.99 -8.37
CA GLY A 55 3.48 -15.09 -8.64
C GLY A 55 2.97 -16.15 -9.63
N ALA A 56 1.66 -16.23 -9.88
CA ALA A 56 1.07 -17.12 -10.87
C ALA A 56 1.12 -16.55 -12.31
N HIS A 57 1.28 -15.23 -12.46
CA HIS A 57 1.25 -14.56 -13.75
C HIS A 57 2.48 -14.77 -14.68
N PRO A 58 3.73 -15.02 -14.21
CA PRO A 58 4.88 -15.09 -15.13
C PRO A 58 4.98 -16.38 -15.96
N ARG A 59 4.06 -17.36 -15.80
CA ARG A 59 4.10 -18.64 -16.55
C ARG A 59 3.01 -18.83 -17.61
N GLN A 60 2.11 -17.86 -17.79
CA GLN A 60 1.05 -17.97 -18.81
C GLN A 60 1.35 -17.16 -20.07
N SER A 61 2.62 -17.09 -20.46
CA SER A 61 2.98 -16.75 -21.83
C SER A 61 2.94 -18.03 -22.67
N GLN A 62 1.99 -18.10 -23.60
CA GLN A 62 1.82 -19.11 -24.65
C GLN A 62 1.28 -20.49 -24.24
N ARG A 63 -0.05 -20.59 -24.11
CA ARG A 63 -0.78 -21.69 -24.76
C ARG A 63 -2.11 -21.17 -25.24
N THR A 64 -2.18 -20.93 -26.55
CA THR A 64 -3.39 -20.61 -27.29
C THR A 64 -4.23 -21.88 -27.38
N ASP A 65 -5.12 -22.11 -26.42
CA ASP A 65 -6.21 -23.07 -26.57
C ASP A 65 -7.54 -22.36 -26.26
N SER A 66 -8.34 -22.21 -27.32
CA SER A 66 -9.48 -21.30 -27.46
C SER A 66 -10.78 -21.75 -26.77
N ASP A 67 -10.76 -22.34 -25.57
CA ASP A 67 -11.98 -22.76 -24.86
C ASP A 67 -12.10 -22.25 -23.40
N SER A 68 -11.34 -21.21 -23.03
CA SER A 68 -11.18 -20.79 -21.62
C SER A 68 -11.79 -19.40 -21.29
N ALA A 69 -12.86 -18.98 -21.97
CA ALA A 69 -13.46 -17.65 -21.73
C ALA A 69 -14.11 -17.51 -20.33
N VAL A 70 -14.71 -18.59 -19.79
CA VAL A 70 -15.47 -18.56 -18.53
C VAL A 70 -14.54 -18.57 -17.29
N THR A 71 -13.39 -19.24 -17.37
CA THR A 71 -12.43 -19.35 -16.25
C THR A 71 -11.52 -18.12 -16.15
N SER A 72 -11.12 -17.52 -17.28
CA SER A 72 -10.32 -16.29 -17.32
C SER A 72 -11.09 -15.07 -16.76
N SER A 73 -12.39 -14.97 -17.07
CA SER A 73 -13.24 -13.89 -16.54
C SER A 73 -13.42 -13.99 -15.02
N ARG A 74 -13.52 -15.20 -14.46
CA ARG A 74 -13.63 -15.41 -13.00
C ARG A 74 -12.32 -15.07 -12.29
N GLN A 75 -11.20 -15.58 -12.80
CA GLN A 75 -9.87 -15.23 -12.26
C GLN A 75 -9.63 -13.72 -12.25
N THR A 76 -9.98 -13.01 -13.33
CA THR A 76 -9.84 -11.54 -13.39
C THR A 76 -10.72 -10.82 -12.37
N ALA A 77 -11.95 -11.29 -12.15
CA ALA A 77 -12.85 -10.75 -11.13
C ALA A 77 -12.31 -10.98 -9.70
N ASP A 78 -11.70 -12.13 -9.46
CA ASP A 78 -11.11 -12.48 -8.17
C ASP A 78 -9.88 -11.62 -7.86
N VAL A 79 -9.03 -11.34 -8.86
CA VAL A 79 -7.89 -10.41 -8.71
C VAL A 79 -8.38 -8.99 -8.41
N GLY A 80 -9.39 -8.51 -9.12
CA GLY A 80 -9.98 -7.19 -8.88
C GLY A 80 -10.57 -7.07 -7.46
N ALA A 81 -11.21 -8.13 -6.97
CA ALA A 81 -11.73 -8.18 -5.60
C ALA A 81 -10.60 -8.16 -4.56
N VAL A 82 -9.51 -8.91 -4.76
CA VAL A 82 -8.34 -8.90 -3.88
C VAL A 82 -7.71 -7.51 -3.82
N ILE A 83 -7.52 -6.85 -4.98
CA ILE A 83 -6.99 -5.49 -5.06
C ILE A 83 -7.89 -4.51 -4.29
N SER A 84 -9.20 -4.57 -4.53
CA SER A 84 -10.19 -3.72 -3.84
C SER A 84 -10.16 -3.93 -2.32
N ASN A 85 -10.11 -5.19 -1.88
CA ASN A 85 -10.04 -5.55 -0.47
C ASN A 85 -8.75 -5.07 0.20
N ILE A 86 -7.61 -5.16 -0.49
CA ILE A 86 -6.32 -4.64 0.02
C ILE A 86 -6.41 -3.14 0.23
N LYS A 87 -6.94 -2.40 -0.74
CA LYS A 87 -7.11 -0.95 -0.60
C LYS A 87 -8.04 -0.60 0.55
N ALA A 88 -9.16 -1.31 0.68
CA ALA A 88 -10.12 -1.09 1.77
C ALA A 88 -9.49 -1.36 3.15
N VAL A 89 -8.72 -2.44 3.32
CA VAL A 89 -8.07 -2.70 4.61
C VAL A 89 -6.94 -1.71 4.89
N LEU A 90 -6.20 -1.26 3.87
CA LEU A 90 -5.18 -0.23 4.00
C LEU A 90 -5.78 1.12 4.46
N GLU A 91 -6.91 1.53 3.88
CA GLU A 91 -7.68 2.70 4.33
C GLU A 91 -8.09 2.59 5.81
N LEU A 92 -8.58 1.42 6.24
CA LEU A 92 -9.00 1.19 7.64
C LEU A 92 -7.81 1.16 8.62
N ILE A 93 -6.66 0.64 8.18
CA ILE A 93 -5.43 0.53 8.97
C ILE A 93 -4.80 1.90 9.22
N ASP A 94 -4.89 2.80 8.24
CA ASP A 94 -4.18 4.08 8.22
C ASP A 94 -4.25 4.88 9.52
N GLU A 95 -5.46 5.21 9.98
CA GLU A 95 -5.67 6.01 11.19
C GLU A 95 -5.47 5.21 12.50
N ARG A 96 -5.47 3.87 12.41
CA ARG A 96 -5.65 2.97 13.57
C ARG A 96 -4.36 2.34 14.04
N VAL A 97 -3.54 1.89 13.09
CA VAL A 97 -2.46 0.97 13.39
C VAL A 97 -1.26 1.65 14.03
N MET A 98 -1.13 2.95 13.80
CA MET A 98 -0.07 3.74 14.41
C MET A 98 -0.37 4.13 15.87
N LEU A 99 -1.57 3.81 16.38
CA LEU A 99 -1.91 3.89 17.81
C LEU A 99 -1.52 2.62 18.58
N SER A 100 -1.21 1.52 17.89
CA SER A 100 -0.81 0.24 18.47
C SER A 100 0.63 -0.11 18.09
N ALA A 101 1.55 -0.06 19.05
CA ALA A 101 2.97 -0.36 18.82
C ALA A 101 3.18 -1.80 18.29
N ASP A 102 2.35 -2.75 18.73
CA ASP A 102 2.43 -4.15 18.33
C ASP A 102 2.03 -4.38 16.87
N CYS A 103 1.17 -3.52 16.32
CA CYS A 103 0.74 -3.61 14.93
C CYS A 103 1.62 -2.78 13.98
N LYS A 104 2.27 -1.72 14.48
CA LYS A 104 3.13 -0.83 13.66
C LYS A 104 4.18 -1.61 12.88
N ARG A 105 4.99 -2.43 13.56
CA ARG A 105 6.10 -3.16 12.92
C ARG A 105 5.62 -4.15 11.85
N PRO A 106 4.66 -5.05 12.13
CA PRO A 106 4.10 -5.95 11.11
C PRO A 106 3.51 -5.22 9.91
N VAL A 107 2.75 -4.13 10.12
CA VAL A 107 2.20 -3.37 8.99
C VAL A 107 3.30 -2.73 8.15
N THR A 108 4.27 -2.05 8.78
CA THR A 108 5.41 -1.48 8.05
C THR A 108 6.16 -2.55 7.24
N GLN A 109 6.31 -3.77 7.75
CA GLN A 109 6.91 -4.86 7.00
C GLN A 109 6.08 -5.26 5.78
N ILE A 110 4.76 -5.43 5.94
CA ILE A 110 3.87 -5.77 4.82
C ILE A 110 3.91 -4.67 3.74
N LEU A 111 3.84 -3.41 4.13
CA LEU A 111 3.93 -2.28 3.19
C LEU A 111 5.25 -2.30 2.41
N ASN A 112 6.38 -2.54 3.10
CA ASN A 112 7.68 -2.66 2.44
C ASN A 112 7.75 -3.85 1.47
N THR A 113 7.10 -4.97 1.81
CA THR A 113 6.97 -6.13 0.91
C THR A 113 6.18 -5.74 -0.33
N LEU A 114 5.00 -5.11 -0.18
CA LEU A 114 4.18 -4.64 -1.31
C LEU A 114 4.98 -3.69 -2.23
N LEU A 115 5.73 -2.74 -1.65
CA LEU A 115 6.59 -1.82 -2.41
C LEU A 115 7.78 -2.51 -3.10
N SER A 116 8.20 -3.69 -2.63
CA SER A 116 9.30 -4.47 -3.23
C SER A 116 8.83 -5.42 -4.31
N GLU A 117 7.56 -5.82 -4.24
CA GLU A 117 7.01 -6.91 -5.03
C GLU A 117 6.69 -6.42 -6.44
N LYS A 118 7.30 -7.07 -7.43
CA LYS A 118 7.12 -6.74 -8.84
C LYS A 118 5.73 -7.17 -9.29
N GLY A 119 5.04 -6.30 -10.02
CA GLY A 119 3.69 -6.58 -10.50
C GLY A 119 2.58 -6.30 -9.49
N THR A 120 2.90 -5.70 -8.33
CA THR A 120 1.88 -5.12 -7.45
C THR A 120 1.10 -4.05 -8.20
N ASP A 121 -0.22 -4.08 -8.08
CA ASP A 121 -1.10 -3.14 -8.77
C ASP A 121 -0.78 -1.68 -8.38
N SER A 122 -0.71 -0.81 -9.40
CA SER A 122 -0.35 0.60 -9.23
C SER A 122 -1.29 1.34 -8.26
N SER A 123 -2.58 1.00 -8.21
CA SER A 123 -3.53 1.65 -7.32
C SER A 123 -3.40 1.22 -5.86
N VAL A 124 -2.88 0.01 -5.61
CA VAL A 124 -2.47 -0.44 -4.26
C VAL A 124 -1.24 0.34 -3.82
N LEU A 125 -0.23 0.44 -4.69
CA LEU A 125 1.00 1.17 -4.38
C LEU A 125 0.71 2.65 -4.11
N LEU A 126 -0.14 3.29 -4.91
CA LEU A 126 -0.60 4.68 -4.68
C LEU A 126 -1.29 4.83 -3.32
N CYS A 127 -2.12 3.85 -2.92
CA CYS A 127 -2.73 3.83 -1.59
C CYS A 127 -1.67 3.80 -0.48
N VAL A 128 -0.61 2.99 -0.63
CA VAL A 128 0.52 2.96 0.31
C VAL A 128 1.26 4.29 0.35
N LEU A 129 1.52 4.92 -0.80
CA LEU A 129 2.16 6.22 -0.88
C LEU A 129 1.35 7.31 -0.16
N ASP A 130 0.03 7.32 -0.35
CA ASP A 130 -0.87 8.26 0.34
C ASP A 130 -0.89 8.03 1.86
N MET A 131 -0.85 6.77 2.32
CA MET A 131 -0.70 6.44 3.74
C MET A 131 0.62 6.97 4.30
N VAL A 132 1.74 6.70 3.63
CA VAL A 132 3.05 7.22 4.05
C VAL A 132 3.06 8.74 4.08
N LYS A 133 2.42 9.40 3.11
CA LYS A 133 2.28 10.86 3.07
C LYS A 133 1.49 11.38 4.27
N ARG A 134 0.38 10.73 4.64
CA ARG A 134 -0.39 11.07 5.85
C ARG A 134 0.44 10.85 7.12
N TRP A 135 1.08 9.69 7.26
CA TRP A 135 1.89 9.36 8.44
C TRP A 135 3.13 10.24 8.62
N ALA A 136 3.80 10.61 7.54
CA ALA A 136 4.94 11.52 7.57
C ALA A 136 4.50 12.97 7.78
N GLY A 137 3.27 13.30 7.35
CA GLY A 137 2.64 14.59 7.52
C GLY A 137 1.99 14.82 8.89
N ASP A 138 1.69 13.76 9.63
CA ASP A 138 0.96 13.88 10.89
C ASP A 138 1.85 14.43 12.02
N ASP A 139 1.21 15.15 12.94
CA ASP A 139 1.77 16.22 13.76
C ASP A 139 3.09 15.90 14.52
N PHE A 140 4.25 16.30 13.96
CA PHE A 140 5.47 16.58 14.74
C PHE A 140 5.23 17.64 15.85
N ARG A 141 4.16 18.43 15.73
CA ARG A 141 3.85 19.57 16.62
C ARG A 141 2.90 19.26 17.78
N LYS A 142 2.06 18.21 17.72
CA LYS A 142 0.99 17.99 18.71
C LYS A 142 1.25 16.96 19.79
N LEU A 143 2.32 16.17 19.72
CA LEU A 143 2.70 15.32 20.84
C LEU A 143 4.05 15.77 21.40
N GLY A 144 3.97 16.56 22.47
CA GLY A 144 5.12 16.88 23.30
C GLY A 144 5.78 15.57 23.72
N SER A 145 6.93 15.29 23.11
CA SER A 145 7.83 14.19 23.44
C SER A 145 7.21 12.78 23.32
N SER A 146 7.41 12.14 22.17
CA SER A 146 7.33 10.67 21.92
C SER A 146 6.17 10.10 21.08
N GLY A 147 5.47 10.87 20.24
CA GLY A 147 4.39 10.28 19.42
C GLY A 147 4.22 10.75 17.98
N ALA A 148 5.32 10.94 17.26
CA ALA A 148 5.27 10.90 15.80
C ALA A 148 5.06 9.45 15.34
N PHE A 149 4.11 9.22 14.43
CA PHE A 149 3.79 7.88 13.91
C PHE A 149 4.99 7.23 13.24
N LEU A 150 5.77 8.01 12.48
CA LEU A 150 7.03 7.57 11.89
C LEU A 150 8.20 8.33 12.51
N THR A 151 9.27 7.60 12.82
CA THR A 151 10.54 8.23 13.18
C THR A 151 11.21 8.81 11.94
N GLN A 152 12.19 9.72 12.12
CA GLN A 152 13.00 10.23 11.01
C GLN A 152 13.62 9.10 10.15
N LYS A 153 14.07 8.02 10.81
CA LYS A 153 14.62 6.85 10.11
C LYS A 153 13.55 6.11 9.31
N ASP A 154 12.35 5.94 9.87
CA ASP A 154 11.24 5.29 9.18
C ASP A 154 10.83 6.08 7.93
N ILE A 155 10.71 7.41 8.05
CA ILE A 155 10.38 8.31 6.93
C ILE A 155 11.40 8.15 5.80
N VAL A 156 12.69 8.29 6.12
CA VAL A 156 13.76 8.17 5.11
C VAL A 156 13.77 6.79 4.46
N SER A 157 13.59 5.73 5.26
CA SER A 157 13.52 4.35 4.74
C SER A 157 12.34 4.17 3.78
N PHE A 158 11.16 4.71 4.10
CA PHE A 158 10.00 4.65 3.20
C PHE A 158 10.24 5.44 1.92
N LEU A 159 10.80 6.65 1.99
CA LEU A 159 11.11 7.44 0.80
C LEU A 159 12.10 6.70 -0.12
N GLN A 160 13.15 6.11 0.44
CA GLN A 160 14.08 5.29 -0.33
C GLN A 160 13.39 4.09 -0.99
N LYS A 161 12.40 3.49 -0.32
CA LYS A 161 11.65 2.38 -0.87
C LYS A 161 10.70 2.82 -1.99
N LEU A 162 10.00 3.93 -1.79
CA LEU A 162 9.10 4.55 -2.77
C LEU A 162 9.85 4.97 -4.04
N SER A 163 11.09 5.45 -3.94
CA SER A 163 11.89 5.79 -5.12
C SER A 163 12.35 4.58 -5.95
N GLN A 164 12.29 3.37 -5.37
CA GLN A 164 12.74 2.11 -5.99
C GLN A 164 11.58 1.24 -6.50
N VAL A 165 10.34 1.70 -6.38
CA VAL A 165 9.16 0.95 -6.85
C VAL A 165 9.30 0.65 -8.34
N ASP A 166 9.05 -0.60 -8.70
CA ASP A 166 9.06 -1.06 -10.08
C ASP A 166 7.81 -0.58 -10.81
N LYS A 167 8.00 0.33 -11.78
CA LYS A 167 6.92 0.95 -12.56
C LYS A 167 6.72 0.30 -13.93
N GLN A 168 7.40 -0.81 -14.23
CA GLN A 168 7.35 -1.43 -15.56
C GLN A 168 5.93 -1.81 -16.01
N HIS A 169 5.03 -2.10 -15.07
CA HIS A 169 3.65 -2.51 -15.35
C HIS A 169 2.63 -1.38 -15.16
N PHE A 170 3.07 -0.14 -14.91
CA PHE A 170 2.16 0.98 -14.71
C PHE A 170 1.64 1.47 -16.07
N SER A 171 0.39 1.92 -16.10
CA SER A 171 -0.11 2.72 -17.21
C SER A 171 0.57 4.09 -17.22
N SER A 172 0.58 4.79 -18.36
CA SER A 172 1.15 6.14 -18.45
C SER A 172 0.55 7.09 -17.42
N VAL A 173 -0.77 7.00 -17.21
CA VAL A 173 -1.50 7.81 -16.22
C VAL A 173 -1.05 7.48 -14.80
N ALA A 174 -0.92 6.19 -14.47
CA ALA A 174 -0.48 5.76 -13.15
C ALA A 174 0.97 6.17 -12.84
N VAL A 175 1.85 6.21 -13.84
CA VAL A 175 3.23 6.73 -13.67
C VAL A 175 3.20 8.22 -13.33
N GLU A 176 2.40 9.01 -14.04
CA GLU A 176 2.28 10.45 -13.79
C GLU A 176 1.68 10.74 -12.42
N GLU A 177 0.62 10.03 -12.03
CA GLU A 177 0.02 10.12 -10.69
C GLU A 177 1.02 9.75 -9.60
N TRP A 178 1.79 8.68 -9.80
CA TRP A 178 2.83 8.25 -8.88
C TRP A 178 3.91 9.30 -8.71
N ASP A 179 4.48 9.78 -9.83
CA ASP A 179 5.57 10.75 -9.81
C ASP A 179 5.13 12.05 -9.16
N LYS A 180 3.93 12.53 -9.50
CA LYS A 180 3.33 13.72 -8.87
C LYS A 180 3.12 13.52 -7.37
N ALA A 181 2.49 12.43 -6.95
CA ALA A 181 2.21 12.17 -5.54
C ALA A 181 3.51 12.05 -4.72
N TYR A 182 4.52 11.38 -5.29
CA TYR A 182 5.80 11.17 -4.62
C TYR A 182 6.63 12.47 -4.53
N LEU A 183 6.67 13.28 -5.59
CA LEU A 183 7.30 14.59 -5.58
C LEU A 183 6.63 15.54 -4.58
N GLN A 184 5.29 15.56 -4.52
CA GLN A 184 4.56 16.34 -3.53
C GLN A 184 4.92 15.96 -2.09
N LEU A 185 5.10 14.66 -1.81
CA LEU A 185 5.56 14.19 -0.51
C LEU A 185 6.97 14.70 -0.21
N LEU A 186 7.92 14.50 -1.13
CA LEU A 186 9.31 14.93 -0.96
C LEU A 186 9.42 16.45 -0.75
N TYR A 187 8.76 17.21 -1.60
CA TYR A 187 8.71 18.67 -1.49
C TYR A 187 8.08 19.09 -0.16
N GLY A 188 6.92 18.52 0.22
CA GLY A 188 6.25 18.84 1.47
C GLY A 188 7.13 18.63 2.71
N LEU A 189 7.93 17.55 2.73
CA LEU A 189 8.88 17.26 3.81
C LEU A 189 10.09 18.20 3.82
N CYS A 190 10.54 18.66 2.64
CA CYS A 190 11.73 19.49 2.51
C CYS A 190 11.46 21.00 2.62
N ALA A 191 10.30 21.46 2.15
CA ALA A 191 9.97 22.89 2.02
C ALA A 191 9.51 23.50 3.34
N ASP A 192 8.74 22.78 4.15
CA ASP A 192 8.21 23.30 5.42
C ASP A 192 9.26 23.22 6.55
N SER A 193 10.16 24.19 6.53
CA SER A 193 11.20 24.37 7.56
C SER A 193 10.66 24.64 8.96
N THR A 194 9.37 25.00 9.08
CA THR A 194 8.72 25.27 10.37
C THR A 194 8.13 24.01 10.99
N LYS A 195 7.84 22.99 10.17
CA LYS A 195 7.26 21.72 10.58
C LYS A 195 8.29 20.61 10.72
N TYR A 196 9.30 20.56 9.84
CA TYR A 196 10.27 19.47 9.79
C TYR A 196 11.69 19.91 10.20
N PRO A 197 12.35 19.18 11.14
CA PRO A 197 13.70 19.48 11.57
C PRO A 197 14.72 19.50 10.42
N LEU A 198 15.73 20.36 10.54
CA LEU A 198 16.81 20.47 9.53
C LEU A 198 17.52 19.12 9.29
N ALA A 199 17.74 18.33 10.35
CA ALA A 199 18.40 17.03 10.25
C ALA A 199 17.66 16.05 9.33
N LEU A 200 16.31 16.00 9.42
CA LEU A 200 15.48 15.17 8.54
C LEU A 200 15.60 15.66 7.08
N ARG A 201 15.49 16.97 6.85
CA ARG A 201 15.57 17.56 5.50
C ARG A 201 16.93 17.30 4.83
N GLN A 202 18.02 17.42 5.58
CA GLN A 202 19.36 17.09 5.10
C GLN A 202 19.50 15.60 4.77
N GLU A 203 18.94 14.72 5.61
CA GLU A 203 19.00 13.28 5.38
C GLU A 203 18.20 12.87 4.13
N ILE A 204 17.01 13.43 3.91
CA ILE A 204 16.22 13.24 2.69
C ILE A 204 17.02 13.69 1.46
N SER A 205 17.62 14.89 1.51
CA SER A 205 18.43 15.42 0.40
C SER A 205 19.60 14.49 0.04
N LEU A 206 20.34 14.00 1.05
CA LEU A 206 21.51 13.15 0.84
C LEU A 206 21.16 11.73 0.42
N LYS A 207 20.13 11.13 1.02
CA LYS A 207 19.82 9.70 0.86
C LYS A 207 18.77 9.39 -0.19
N VAL A 208 17.93 10.36 -0.54
CA VAL A 208 16.84 10.18 -1.50
C VAL A 208 17.09 11.01 -2.75
N GLU A 209 17.12 12.34 -2.64
CA GLU A 209 17.19 13.21 -3.82
C GLU A 209 18.50 13.06 -4.60
N ARG A 210 19.65 12.99 -3.91
CA ARG A 210 20.95 12.84 -4.59
C ARG A 210 21.05 11.55 -5.42
N HIS A 211 20.33 10.50 -5.03
CA HIS A 211 20.41 9.20 -5.71
C HIS A 211 19.36 9.06 -6.80
N SER A 212 18.17 9.62 -6.58
CA SER A 212 17.04 9.46 -7.48
C SER A 212 16.84 10.66 -8.43
N MET A 213 17.46 11.82 -8.13
CA MET A 213 17.38 13.08 -8.89
C MET A 213 15.97 13.41 -9.34
N LEU A 214 14.98 13.27 -8.45
CA LEU A 214 13.59 13.19 -8.85
C LEU A 214 13.06 14.56 -9.26
N GLY A 215 13.41 15.59 -8.50
CA GLY A 215 13.06 16.97 -8.86
C GLY A 215 13.62 17.41 -10.21
N LEU A 216 14.79 16.89 -10.62
CA LEU A 216 15.38 17.20 -11.94
C LEU A 216 14.82 16.36 -13.08
N ARG A 217 14.15 15.25 -12.77
CA ARG A 217 13.50 14.37 -13.74
C ARG A 217 12.01 14.65 -13.87
N ALA A 218 11.46 15.55 -13.05
CA ALA A 218 10.07 15.96 -13.12
C ALA A 218 9.80 16.58 -14.51
N ARG A 219 8.72 16.12 -15.16
CA ARG A 219 8.27 16.68 -16.44
C ARG A 219 7.58 18.03 -16.25
N ASP A 220 6.96 18.23 -15.09
CA ASP A 220 6.35 19.47 -14.68
C ASP A 220 7.36 20.26 -13.83
N PRO A 221 7.75 21.49 -14.23
CA PRO A 221 8.68 22.31 -13.47
C PRO A 221 8.08 22.91 -12.18
N GLU A 222 6.76 22.88 -12.00
CA GLU A 222 6.05 23.36 -10.81
C GLU A 222 5.79 22.26 -9.77
#